data_AF-A0A2A2EID7-F1
#
_entry.id   AF-A0A2A2EID7-F1
#
_cell.length_a   1.000
_cell.length_b   1.000
_cell.length_c   1.000
_cell.angle_alpha   90.00
_cell.angle_beta   90.00
_cell.angle_gamma   90.00
#
_symmetry.space_group_name_H-M   'P 1'
#
loop_
_entity.id
_entity.type
_entity.pdbx_description
1 polymer ?
#
loop_
_entity_poly.entity_id
_entity_poly.type
_entity_poly.pdbx_seq_one_letter_code
_entity_poly.pdbx_strand_id
1 'polypeptide(L)'
;MGARSITIDDLLKYYLKLLTIEGCGKWSDELRDAYEAGEYAAGLIIAMAACQNQNLKPDRSMLRATLASPWCEQGSDADVIGHELLQKAEAHVAS
;
A
#
# COMPACT_ATOMS: atom_id res chain seq x y z
N MET A 1 -17.83 -13.99 14.66
CA MET A 1 -16.43 -13.95 14.20
C MET A 1 -16.09 -12.49 13.92
N GLY A 2 -15.31 -11.85 14.79
CA GLY A 2 -14.90 -10.46 14.56
C GLY A 2 -13.91 -10.43 13.39
N ALA A 3 -14.20 -9.65 12.35
CA ALA A 3 -13.23 -9.36 11.31
C ALA A 3 -12.00 -8.75 12.00
N ARG A 4 -10.83 -9.40 11.88
CA ARG A 4 -9.59 -8.86 12.43
C ARG A 4 -9.33 -7.53 11.71
N SER A 5 -9.37 -6.43 12.44
CA SER A 5 -9.04 -5.11 11.88
C SER A 5 -7.59 -5.15 11.40
N ILE A 6 -7.35 -4.83 10.13
CA ILE A 6 -6.01 -4.65 9.60
C ILE A 6 -5.46 -3.35 10.21
N THR A 7 -4.28 -3.40 10.80
CA THR A 7 -3.60 -2.24 11.39
C THR A 7 -2.65 -1.58 10.40
N ILE A 8 -2.17 -0.37 10.70
CA ILE A 8 -1.15 0.29 9.88
C ILE A 8 0.16 -0.51 9.82
N ASP A 9 0.54 -1.17 10.92
CA ASP A 9 1.71 -2.04 10.94
C ASP A 9 1.54 -3.23 10.00
N ASP A 10 0.34 -3.81 9.94
CA ASP A 10 0.04 -4.92 9.03
C ASP A 10 0.14 -4.47 7.57
N LEU A 11 -0.36 -3.28 7.24
CA LEU A 11 -0.27 -2.68 5.90
C LEU A 11 1.18 -2.43 5.50
N LEU A 12 1.95 -1.72 6.32
CA LEU A 12 3.34 -1.36 5.99
C LEU A 12 4.23 -2.61 5.91
N LYS A 13 4.02 -3.62 6.76
CA LYS A 13 4.72 -4.91 6.64
C LYS A 13 4.33 -5.67 5.38
N TYR A 14 3.07 -5.64 4.98
CA TYR A 14 2.61 -6.23 3.73
C TYR A 14 3.32 -5.59 2.54
N TYR A 15 3.29 -4.26 2.44
CA TYR A 15 3.93 -3.54 1.34
C TYR A 15 5.45 -3.70 1.36
N LEU A 16 6.08 -3.68 2.53
CA LEU A 16 7.52 -3.94 2.64
C LEU A 16 7.88 -5.31 2.06
N LYS A 17 7.14 -6.36 2.44
CA LYS A 17 7.35 -7.70 1.88
C LYS A 17 7.13 -7.74 0.37
N LEU A 18 6.06 -7.09 -0.13
CA LEU A 18 5.77 -7.01 -1.56
C LEU A 18 6.91 -6.32 -2.32
N LEU A 19 7.39 -5.18 -1.82
CA LEU A 19 8.48 -4.41 -2.45
C LEU A 19 9.82 -5.15 -2.38
N THR A 20 10.09 -5.90 -1.31
CA THR A 20 11.31 -6.70 -1.21
C THR A 20 11.29 -7.90 -2.16
N ILE A 21 10.17 -8.62 -2.25
CA ILE A 21 10.09 -9.88 -3.01
C ILE A 21 9.80 -9.61 -4.49
N GLU A 22 8.76 -8.83 -4.79
CA GLU A 22 8.30 -8.57 -6.16
C GLU A 22 8.88 -7.29 -6.75
N GLY A 23 9.14 -6.29 -5.91
CA GLY A 23 9.78 -5.02 -6.32
C GLY A 23 11.32 -5.05 -6.34
N CYS A 24 11.94 -6.23 -6.20
CA CYS A 24 13.39 -6.41 -6.18
C CYS A 24 14.14 -5.49 -5.18
N GLY A 25 13.46 -5.01 -4.13
CA GLY A 25 14.03 -4.18 -3.09
C GLY A 25 14.25 -2.69 -3.44
N LYS A 26 13.87 -2.22 -4.63
CA LYS A 26 14.19 -0.84 -5.07
C LYS A 26 13.70 0.27 -4.12
N TRP A 27 12.55 0.05 -3.49
CA TRP A 27 11.89 1.01 -2.58
C TRP A 27 11.75 0.47 -1.15
N SER A 28 12.28 -0.73 -0.88
CA SER A 28 12.05 -1.37 0.42
C SER A 28 12.79 -0.67 1.55
N ASP A 29 13.97 -0.10 1.27
CA ASP A 29 14.73 0.63 2.28
C ASP A 29 14.02 1.94 2.65
N GLU A 30 13.58 2.73 1.65
CA GLU A 30 12.82 3.96 1.89
C GLU A 30 11.52 3.70 2.68
N LEU A 31 10.80 2.63 2.34
CA LEU A 31 9.59 2.25 3.08
C LEU A 31 9.92 1.80 4.51
N ARG A 32 11.02 1.05 4.71
CA ARG A 32 11.45 0.62 6.03
C ARG A 32 11.85 1.81 6.90
N ASP A 33 12.60 2.76 6.35
CA ASP A 33 13.05 3.94 7.08
C ASP A 33 11.85 4.78 7.56
N ALA A 34 10.86 5.02 6.69
CA ALA A 34 9.63 5.70 7.08
C ALA A 34 8.84 4.95 8.15
N TYR A 35 8.75 3.62 8.04
CA TYR A 35 8.08 2.78 9.04
C TYR A 35 8.78 2.82 10.40
N GLU A 36 10.11 2.71 10.43
CA GLU A 36 10.92 2.76 11.65
C GLU A 36 10.91 4.15 12.31
N ALA A 37 10.78 5.21 11.52
CA ALA A 37 10.61 6.59 11.99
C ALA A 37 9.19 6.89 12.51
N GLY A 38 8.22 6.00 12.32
CA GLY A 38 6.81 6.22 12.68
C GLY A 38 6.08 7.16 11.70
N GLU A 39 6.65 7.45 10.54
CA GLU A 39 6.09 8.32 9.51
C GLU A 39 5.10 7.56 8.62
N TYR A 40 4.00 7.08 9.22
CA TYR A 40 3.11 6.14 8.56
C TYR A 40 2.42 6.67 7.31
N ALA A 41 2.03 7.95 7.30
CA ALA A 41 1.44 8.57 6.11
C ALA A 41 2.45 8.61 4.94
N ALA A 42 3.71 8.97 5.22
CA ALA A 42 4.79 8.92 4.24
C ALA A 42 5.04 7.48 3.77
N GLY A 43 5.02 6.51 4.69
CA GLY A 43 5.13 5.09 4.36
C GLY A 43 4.04 4.61 3.39
N LEU A 44 2.78 5.04 3.56
CA LEU A 44 1.71 4.71 2.62
C LEU A 44 1.91 5.37 1.25
N ILE A 45 2.37 6.62 1.20
CA ILE A 45 2.70 7.31 -0.05
C ILE A 45 3.80 6.55 -0.80
N ILE A 46 4.90 6.22 -0.11
CA ILE A 46 6.01 5.43 -0.67
C ILE A 46 5.50 4.09 -1.19
N ALA A 47 4.70 3.37 -0.39
CA ALA A 47 4.16 2.07 -0.79
C ALA A 47 3.31 2.15 -2.06
N MET A 48 2.39 3.12 -2.15
CA MET A 48 1.52 3.29 -3.32
C MET A 48 2.30 3.71 -4.56
N ALA A 49 3.18 4.71 -4.43
CA ALA A 49 4.05 5.16 -5.51
C ALA A 49 4.96 4.03 -6.02
N ALA A 50 5.54 3.25 -5.11
CA ALA A 50 6.39 2.11 -5.47
C ALA A 50 5.60 1.02 -6.20
N CYS A 51 4.36 0.75 -5.78
CA CYS A 51 3.49 -0.21 -6.48
C CYS A 51 3.12 0.28 -7.89
N GLN A 52 2.75 1.56 -8.04
CA GLN A 52 2.40 2.14 -9.34
C GLN A 52 3.61 2.17 -10.28
N ASN A 53 4.77 2.66 -9.82
CA ASN A 53 5.99 2.78 -10.61
C ASN A 53 6.55 1.44 -11.08
N GLN A 54 6.33 0.39 -10.30
CA GLN A 54 6.82 -0.96 -10.61
C GLN A 54 5.73 -1.87 -11.18
N ASN A 55 4.53 -1.32 -11.43
CA ASN A 55 3.35 -2.05 -11.89
C ASN A 55 3.06 -3.32 -11.06
N LEU A 56 3.32 -3.22 -9.75
CA LEU A 56 3.02 -4.28 -8.79
C LEU A 56 1.51 -4.36 -8.59
N LYS A 57 1.03 -5.53 -8.20
CA LYS A 57 -0.40 -5.80 -8.02
C LYS A 57 -0.69 -6.15 -6.56
N PRO A 58 -0.83 -5.14 -5.68
CA PRO A 58 -1.25 -5.38 -4.31
C PRO A 58 -2.62 -6.05 -4.25
N ASP A 59 -2.85 -6.81 -3.18
CA ASP A 59 -4.13 -7.45 -2.92
C ASP A 59 -5.24 -6.40 -2.74
N ARG A 60 -6.41 -6.67 -3.32
CA ARG A 60 -7.57 -5.77 -3.24
C ARG A 60 -8.01 -5.47 -1.81
N SER A 61 -7.92 -6.47 -0.92
CA SER A 61 -8.22 -6.29 0.50
C SER A 61 -7.23 -5.35 1.18
N MET A 62 -5.94 -5.43 0.81
CA MET A 62 -4.90 -4.53 1.33
C MET A 62 -5.08 -3.12 0.79
N LEU A 63 -5.39 -2.94 -0.50
CA LEU A 63 -5.70 -1.64 -1.09
C LEU A 63 -6.89 -0.97 -0.39
N ARG A 64 -7.99 -1.71 -0.17
CA ARG A 64 -9.16 -1.18 0.55
C ARG A 64 -8.84 -0.83 1.99
N ALA A 65 -8.03 -1.63 2.67
CA ALA A 65 -7.60 -1.33 4.04
C ALA A 65 -6.67 -0.11 4.11
N THR A 66 -5.79 0.07 3.11
CA THR A 66 -4.97 1.28 2.96
C THR A 66 -5.82 2.52 2.78
N LEU A 67 -6.80 2.50 1.88
CA LEU A 67 -7.70 3.63 1.65
C LEU A 67 -8.59 3.94 2.86
N ALA A 68 -8.90 2.94 3.68
CA ALA A 68 -9.65 3.13 4.92
C ALA A 68 -8.77 3.52 6.13
N SER A 69 -7.45 3.57 5.96
CA SER A 69 -6.51 3.88 7.02
C SER A 69 -6.61 5.36 7.42
N PRO A 70 -6.58 5.71 8.72
CA PRO A 70 -6.56 7.12 9.13
C PRO A 70 -5.26 7.84 8.74
N TRP A 71 -4.24 7.11 8.30
CA TRP A 71 -2.99 7.67 7.77
C TRP A 71 -3.02 7.85 6.24
N CYS A 72 -4.12 7.48 5.57
CA CYS A 72 -4.35 7.76 4.16
C CYS A 72 -5.34 8.93 4.06
N GLU A 73 -4.81 10.16 4.05
CA GLU A 73 -5.64 11.35 3.96
C GLU A 73 -6.30 11.45 2.59
N GLN A 74 -7.58 11.83 2.54
CA GLN A 74 -8.30 12.02 1.29
C GLN A 74 -7.61 13.07 0.41
N GLY A 75 -7.35 12.73 -0.85
CA GLY A 75 -6.63 13.57 -1.79
C GLY A 75 -5.11 13.56 -1.65
N SER A 76 -4.55 12.81 -0.71
CA SER A 76 -3.11 12.52 -0.68
C SER A 76 -2.69 11.66 -1.87
N ASP A 77 -1.39 11.65 -2.19
CA ASP A 77 -0.86 10.78 -3.24
C ASP A 77 -1.18 9.30 -2.97
N ALA A 78 -1.14 8.87 -1.70
CA ALA A 78 -1.53 7.51 -1.32
C ALA A 78 -2.99 7.19 -1.65
N ASP A 79 -3.90 8.14 -1.39
CA ASP A 79 -5.33 8.00 -1.67
C ASP A 79 -5.60 7.92 -3.19
N VAL A 80 -5.06 8.87 -3.94
CA VAL A 80 -5.23 8.94 -5.40
C VAL A 80 -4.67 7.69 -6.07
N ILE A 81 -3.43 7.33 -5.77
CA ILE A 81 -2.77 6.16 -6.38
C ILE A 81 -3.43 4.86 -5.90
N GLY A 82 -3.82 4.78 -4.64
CA GLY A 82 -4.50 3.61 -4.08
C GLY A 82 -5.83 3.32 -4.78
N HIS A 83 -6.62 4.35 -5.08
CA HIS A 83 -7.86 4.22 -5.86
C HIS A 83 -7.60 3.73 -7.29
N GLU A 84 -6.58 4.27 -7.98
CA GLU A 84 -6.22 3.81 -9.32
C GLU A 84 -5.80 2.33 -9.34
N LEU A 85 -4.96 1.92 -8.38
CA LEU A 85 -4.51 0.54 -8.25
C LEU A 85 -5.68 -0.40 -7.95
N LEU A 86 -6.62 0.02 -7.08
CA LEU A 86 -7.81 -0.76 -6.76
C LEU A 86 -8.71 -0.92 -7.99
N GLN A 87 -8.95 0.15 -8.74
CA GLN A 87 -9.74 0.09 -9.97
C GLN A 87 -9.12 -0.88 -10.99
N LYS A 88 -7.80 -0.84 -11.18
CA LYS A 88 -7.08 -1.77 -12.07
C LYS A 88 -7.20 -3.22 -11.62
N ALA A 89 -7.16 -3.47 -10.31
CA ALA A 89 -7.30 -4.81 -9.74
C ALA A 89 -8.74 -5.34 -9.85
N GLU A 90 -9.74 -4.47 -9.83
CA GLU A 90 -11.15 -4.83 -10.02
C GLU A 90 -11.49 -5.08 -11.49
N ALA A 91 -10.94 -4.28 -12.41
CA ALA A 91 -11.14 -4.46 -13.85
C ALA A 91 -10.59 -5.79 -14.38
N HIS A 92 -9.50 -6.31 -13.81
CA HIS A 92 -8.93 -7.60 -14.20
C HIS A 92 -9.78 -8.83 -13.84
N VAL A 93 -10.80 -8.68 -12.99
CA VAL A 93 -11.72 -9.79 -12.63
C VAL A 93 -12.94 -9.84 -13.55
N ALA A 94 -13.21 -8.77 -14.30
CA ALA A 94 -14.37 -8.65 -15.16
C ALA A 94 -14.17 -9.22 -16.59
N SER A 95 -13.11 -9.99 -16.84
CA SER A 95 -12.75 -10.51 -18.17
C SER A 95 -12.57 -12.03 -18.20
#